data_AF-A0A841VSY0-F1
#
_entry.id   AF-A0A841VSY0-F1
#
_cell.length_a   1.000
_cell.length_b   1.000
_cell.length_c   1.000
_cell.angle_alpha   90.00
_cell.angle_beta   90.00
_cell.angle_gamma   90.00
#
_symmetry.space_group_name_H-M   'P 1'
#
loop_
_entity.id
_entity.type
_entity.pdbx_description
1 polymer ?
#
loop_
_entity_poly.entity_id
_entity_poly.type
_entity_poly.pdbx_seq_one_letter_code
_entity_poly.pdbx_strand_id
1 'polypeptide(L)'
;MDFEIDEDAVLRQIKLLGWRVYVTNQTKSLLSLKQAVRAYRDEYLTERGFARLKGFPLSLTPIYLQREDHITGLIRLLSIGLRVLTLLEFQVRRNLEQNKEKLTGLYIGNPKRETARPTAEILLAAFKEITLFLIEVKNEVYAHLTALSPLQQRILVLLGFPTTIYTQ
;
A
#
# COMPACT_ATOMS: atom_id res chain seq x y z
N MET A 1 -27.43 -25.68 29.54
CA MET A 1 -26.07 -26.16 29.86
C MET A 1 -25.28 -24.91 30.16
N ASP A 2 -25.08 -24.65 31.44
CA ASP A 2 -24.26 -23.53 31.88
C ASP A 2 -22.81 -24.04 31.91
N PHE A 3 -21.93 -23.30 31.25
CA PHE A 3 -20.50 -23.59 31.24
C PHE A 3 -19.83 -22.62 32.20
N GLU A 4 -19.11 -23.16 33.18
CA GLU A 4 -18.22 -22.38 34.06
C GLU A 4 -16.77 -22.58 33.63
N ILE A 5 -15.97 -21.52 33.78
CA ILE A 5 -14.54 -21.54 33.48
C ILE A 5 -13.82 -22.17 34.67
N ASP A 6 -13.03 -23.21 34.43
CA ASP A 6 -12.08 -23.76 35.41
C ASP A 6 -10.87 -22.81 35.54
N GLU A 7 -10.93 -21.94 36.54
CA GLU A 7 -9.88 -20.96 36.84
C GLU A 7 -8.51 -21.62 37.12
N ASP A 8 -8.48 -22.80 37.74
CA ASP A 8 -7.23 -23.52 38.02
C ASP A 8 -6.59 -24.06 36.74
N ALA A 9 -7.41 -24.56 35.80
CA ALA A 9 -6.93 -24.95 34.48
C ALA A 9 -6.40 -23.76 33.68
N VAL A 10 -7.07 -22.60 33.77
CA VAL A 10 -6.63 -21.36 33.13
C VAL A 10 -5.29 -20.90 33.71
N LEU A 11 -5.14 -20.86 35.03
CA LEU A 11 -3.89 -20.46 35.68
C LEU A 11 -2.72 -21.40 35.36
N ARG A 12 -2.97 -22.72 35.27
CA ARG A 12 -1.96 -23.69 34.80
C ARG A 12 -1.51 -23.37 33.38
N GLN A 13 -2.43 -22.98 32.49
CA GLN A 13 -2.05 -22.60 31.13
C GLN A 13 -1.33 -21.26 31.05
N ILE A 14 -1.74 -20.25 31.83
CA ILE A 14 -1.08 -18.94 31.85
C ILE A 14 0.41 -19.08 32.21
N LYS A 15 0.77 -20.00 33.10
CA LYS A 15 2.17 -20.27 33.48
C LYS A 15 3.02 -20.83 32.33
N LEU A 16 2.41 -21.47 31.34
CA LEU A 16 3.09 -22.04 30.17
C LEU A 16 3.19 -21.05 29.01
N LEU A 17 2.53 -19.89 29.09
CA LEU A 17 2.56 -18.89 28.03
C LEU A 17 3.94 -18.22 27.94
N GLY A 18 4.42 -18.03 26.71
CA GLY A 18 5.61 -17.24 26.44
C GLY A 18 5.39 -15.75 26.74
N TRP A 19 6.46 -15.05 27.12
CA TRP A 19 6.40 -13.62 27.41
C TRP A 19 6.89 -12.80 26.21
N ARG A 20 6.21 -11.68 25.95
CA ARG A 20 6.67 -10.66 24.98
C ARG A 20 6.82 -9.33 25.70
N VAL A 21 8.03 -8.82 25.74
CA VAL A 21 8.36 -7.56 26.42
C VAL A 21 8.38 -6.44 25.39
N TYR A 22 7.73 -5.32 25.71
CA TYR A 22 7.73 -4.10 24.92
C TYR A 22 8.41 -2.98 25.73
N VAL A 23 9.29 -2.22 25.09
CA VAL A 23 10.05 -1.13 25.74
C VAL A 23 9.77 0.16 24.96
N THR A 24 9.52 1.27 25.64
CA THR A 24 9.35 2.56 24.99
C THR A 24 10.00 3.65 25.82
N ASN A 25 10.55 4.65 25.15
CA ASN A 25 11.06 5.89 25.77
C ASN A 25 9.94 6.94 25.96
N GLN A 26 8.71 6.66 25.53
CA GLN A 26 7.59 7.59 25.61
C GLN A 26 6.88 7.49 26.97
N THR A 27 6.41 8.64 27.46
CA THR A 27 5.62 8.70 28.69
C THR A 27 4.20 8.16 28.46
N LYS A 28 3.54 7.69 29.53
CA LYS A 28 2.14 7.21 29.46
C LYS A 28 1.15 8.28 29.01
N SER A 29 1.46 9.57 29.21
CA SER A 29 0.62 10.68 28.76
C SER A 29 0.67 10.88 27.23
N LEU A 30 1.80 10.59 26.60
CA LEU A 30 1.99 10.69 25.15
C LEU A 30 1.63 9.39 24.42
N LEU A 31 1.88 8.24 25.05
CA LEU A 31 1.65 6.93 24.46
C LEU A 31 1.05 5.98 25.50
N SER A 32 -0.26 5.73 25.40
CA SER A 32 -0.92 4.75 26.26
C SER A 32 -0.38 3.33 25.99
N LEU A 33 -0.49 2.44 26.98
CA LEU A 33 -0.10 1.03 26.84
C LEU A 33 -0.74 0.37 25.61
N LYS A 34 -2.04 0.62 25.38
CA LYS A 34 -2.77 0.06 24.22
C LYS A 34 -2.18 0.55 22.90
N GLN A 35 -1.80 1.82 22.82
CA GLN A 35 -1.17 2.39 21.62
C GLN A 35 0.26 1.85 21.43
N ALA A 36 1.05 1.73 22.50
CA ALA A 36 2.40 1.16 22.45
C ALA A 36 2.38 -0.28 21.93
N VAL A 37 1.51 -1.13 22.49
CA VAL A 37 1.36 -2.52 22.05
C VAL A 37 0.88 -2.60 20.61
N ARG A 38 -0.06 -1.74 20.18
CA ARG A 38 -0.51 -1.66 18.78
C ARG A 38 0.62 -1.27 17.84
N ALA A 39 1.40 -0.24 18.18
CA ALA A 39 2.53 0.20 17.36
C ALA A 39 3.55 -0.92 17.11
N TYR A 40 3.90 -1.69 18.15
CA TYR A 40 4.76 -2.87 18.01
C TYR A 40 4.10 -4.00 17.20
N ARG A 41 2.78 -4.20 17.36
CA ARG A 41 2.05 -5.19 16.57
C ARG A 41 1.92 -4.79 15.11
N ASP A 42 1.97 -3.50 14.79
CA ASP A 42 1.92 -2.97 13.43
C ASP A 42 3.30 -2.95 12.75
N GLU A 43 4.37 -3.40 13.41
CA GLU A 43 5.73 -3.48 12.85
C GLU A 43 5.81 -4.35 11.58
N TYR A 44 4.92 -5.35 11.44
CA TYR A 44 4.81 -6.15 10.22
C TYR A 44 4.50 -5.31 8.97
N LEU A 45 3.94 -4.11 9.11
CA LEU A 45 3.68 -3.21 7.98
C LEU A 45 4.98 -2.85 7.26
N THR A 46 6.07 -2.69 8.02
CA THR A 46 7.42 -2.48 7.48
C THR A 46 7.88 -3.71 6.70
N GLU A 47 7.74 -4.90 7.28
CA GLU A 47 8.11 -6.16 6.64
C GLU A 47 7.33 -6.40 5.35
N ARG A 48 6.03 -6.10 5.35
CA ARG A 48 5.18 -6.17 4.16
C ARG A 48 5.69 -5.27 3.03
N GLY A 49 6.18 -4.07 3.36
CA GLY A 49 6.81 -3.19 2.39
C GLY A 49 8.04 -3.82 1.76
N PHE A 50 8.97 -4.34 2.58
CA PHE A 50 10.17 -5.01 2.10
C PHE A 50 9.88 -6.32 1.37
N ALA A 51 8.79 -7.02 1.69
CA ALA A 51 8.36 -8.22 0.99
C ALA A 51 8.06 -7.95 -0.50
N ARG A 52 7.60 -6.74 -0.85
CA ARG A 52 7.38 -6.34 -2.27
C ARG A 52 8.68 -6.27 -3.06
N LEU A 53 9.78 -5.91 -2.40
CA LEU A 53 11.10 -5.85 -3.01
C LEU A 53 11.69 -7.26 -3.13
N LYS A 54 11.56 -8.07 -2.07
CA LYS A 54 12.13 -9.42 -2.02
C LYS A 54 11.38 -10.43 -2.90
N GLY A 55 10.06 -10.29 -3.02
CA GLY A 55 9.18 -11.18 -3.77
C GLY A 55 8.78 -10.65 -5.15
N PHE A 56 7.82 -11.31 -5.78
CA PHE A 56 7.25 -10.89 -7.07
C PHE A 56 6.61 -9.49 -6.96
N PRO A 57 6.82 -8.58 -7.92
CA PRO A 57 7.43 -8.79 -9.24
C PRO A 57 8.95 -8.58 -9.31
N LEU A 58 9.59 -7.99 -8.29
CA LEU A 58 11.00 -7.59 -8.38
C LEU A 58 11.98 -8.74 -8.13
N SER A 59 11.57 -9.75 -7.35
CA SER A 59 12.33 -10.96 -7.06
C SER A 59 13.80 -10.69 -6.74
N LEU A 60 14.09 -9.65 -5.94
CA LEU A 60 15.46 -9.25 -5.59
C LEU A 60 16.22 -10.32 -4.78
N THR A 61 15.61 -11.44 -4.47
CA THR A 61 16.26 -12.54 -3.77
C THR A 61 16.19 -13.80 -4.61
N PRO A 62 17.34 -14.37 -5.05
CA PRO A 62 18.71 -13.84 -4.93
C PRO A 62 19.08 -12.84 -6.05
N ILE A 63 19.58 -11.66 -5.67
CA ILE A 63 20.27 -10.72 -6.60
C ILE A 63 21.66 -11.29 -6.92
N TYR A 64 21.96 -11.46 -8.20
CA TYR A 64 23.31 -11.72 -8.70
C TYR A 64 23.87 -10.46 -9.37
N LEU A 65 24.36 -9.51 -8.57
CA LEU A 65 25.08 -8.33 -9.06
C LEU A 65 26.57 -8.49 -8.74
N GLN A 66 27.42 -8.32 -9.76
CA GLN A 66 28.86 -8.56 -9.65
C GLN A 66 29.61 -7.49 -8.83
N ARG A 67 28.99 -6.32 -8.57
CA ARG A 67 29.60 -5.21 -7.84
C ARG A 67 28.73 -4.74 -6.68
N GLU A 68 29.34 -4.58 -5.52
CA GLU A 68 28.66 -4.19 -4.27
C GLU A 68 28.10 -2.76 -4.29
N ASP A 69 28.74 -1.85 -5.01
CA ASP A 69 28.29 -0.47 -5.16
C ASP A 69 26.98 -0.38 -5.96
N HIS A 70 26.84 -1.20 -7.00
CA HIS A 70 25.62 -1.33 -7.77
C HIS A 70 24.48 -1.94 -6.94
N ILE A 71 24.77 -2.94 -6.09
CA ILE A 71 23.78 -3.50 -5.15
C ILE A 71 23.27 -2.40 -4.22
N THR A 72 24.19 -1.64 -3.63
CA THR A 72 23.84 -0.55 -2.72
C THR A 72 22.99 0.52 -3.42
N GLY A 73 23.38 0.91 -4.64
CA GLY A 73 22.64 1.86 -5.47
C GLY A 73 21.22 1.38 -5.79
N LEU A 74 21.09 0.12 -6.21
CA LEU A 74 19.81 -0.49 -6.52
C LEU A 74 18.88 -0.53 -5.30
N ILE A 75 19.37 -0.99 -4.14
CA ILE A 75 18.55 -1.04 -2.91
C ILE A 75 18.09 0.36 -2.49
N ARG A 76 18.95 1.38 -2.62
CA ARG A 76 18.56 2.77 -2.33
C ARG A 76 17.46 3.26 -3.27
N LEU A 77 17.62 3.03 -4.58
CA LEU A 77 16.63 3.40 -5.59
C LEU A 77 15.28 2.70 -5.33
N LEU A 78 15.30 1.39 -5.11
CA LEU A 78 14.10 0.61 -4.84
C LEU A 78 13.44 0.99 -3.50
N SER A 79 14.22 1.42 -2.51
CA SER A 79 13.68 1.97 -1.26
C SER A 79 12.95 3.29 -1.47
N ILE A 80 13.42 4.14 -2.40
CA ILE A 80 12.70 5.36 -2.80
C ILE A 80 11.40 4.98 -3.52
N GLY A 81 11.45 4.05 -4.47
CA GLY A 81 10.26 3.54 -5.16
C GLY A 81 9.22 2.97 -4.18
N LEU A 82 9.67 2.19 -3.19
CA LEU A 82 8.78 1.66 -2.15
C LEU A 82 8.08 2.76 -1.36
N ARG A 83 8.77 3.86 -1.02
CA ARG A 83 8.16 5.01 -0.36
C ARG A 83 7.06 5.65 -1.21
N VAL A 84 7.28 5.79 -2.52
CA VAL A 84 6.26 6.32 -3.45
C VAL A 84 5.02 5.42 -3.44
N LEU A 85 5.20 4.10 -3.54
CA LEU A 85 4.08 3.14 -3.51
C LEU A 85 3.33 3.18 -2.18
N THR A 86 4.05 3.27 -1.05
CA THR A 86 3.44 3.38 0.28
C THR A 86 2.67 4.69 0.44
N LEU A 87 3.20 5.82 -0.06
CA LEU A 87 2.51 7.11 -0.02
C LEU A 87 1.24 7.11 -0.87
N LEU A 88 1.30 6.52 -2.06
CA LEU A 88 0.14 6.36 -2.95
C LEU A 88 -0.97 5.57 -2.22
N GLU A 89 -0.63 4.41 -1.65
CA GLU A 89 -1.57 3.61 -0.87
C GLU A 89 -2.13 4.36 0.34
N PHE A 90 -1.25 5.05 1.09
CA PHE A 90 -1.65 5.80 2.26
C PHE A 90 -2.67 6.88 1.91
N GLN A 91 -2.37 7.69 0.88
CA GLN A 91 -3.23 8.79 0.46
C GLN A 91 -4.62 8.31 0.03
N VAL A 92 -4.67 7.29 -0.84
CA VAL A 92 -5.95 6.73 -1.29
C VAL A 92 -6.72 6.12 -0.12
N ARG A 93 -6.09 5.28 0.70
CA ARG A 93 -6.76 4.61 1.83
C ARG A 93 -7.30 5.59 2.86
N ARG A 94 -6.53 6.64 3.16
CA ARG A 94 -6.96 7.71 4.07
C ARG A 94 -8.21 8.42 3.53
N ASN A 95 -8.21 8.79 2.26
CA ASN A 95 -9.36 9.47 1.66
C ASN A 95 -10.58 8.55 1.57
N LEU A 96 -10.39 7.26 1.26
CA LEU A 96 -11.47 6.26 1.27
C LEU A 96 -12.10 6.12 2.67
N GLU A 97 -11.27 6.06 3.72
CA GLU A 97 -11.73 5.99 5.10
C GLU A 97 -12.49 7.25 5.53
N GLN A 98 -11.95 8.43 5.22
CA GLN A 98 -12.58 9.72 5.51
C GLN A 98 -13.94 9.85 4.82
N ASN A 99 -14.03 9.43 3.57
CA ASN A 99 -15.26 9.47 2.77
C ASN A 99 -16.22 8.31 3.08
N LYS A 100 -15.83 7.34 3.93
CA LYS A 100 -16.57 6.10 4.20
C LYS A 100 -16.97 5.35 2.92
N GLU A 101 -16.07 5.32 1.94
CA GLU A 101 -16.34 4.75 0.62
C GLU A 101 -15.43 3.55 0.32
N LYS A 102 -15.75 2.84 -0.77
CA LYS A 102 -14.92 1.77 -1.33
C LYS A 102 -14.82 1.93 -2.84
N LEU A 103 -13.73 1.41 -3.41
CA LEU A 103 -13.55 1.37 -4.86
C LEU A 103 -14.02 0.03 -5.44
N THR A 104 -14.72 0.11 -6.58
CA THR A 104 -15.06 -1.00 -7.48
C THR A 104 -14.28 -0.87 -8.79
N GLY A 105 -14.30 -1.91 -9.63
CA GLY A 105 -13.69 -1.87 -10.96
C GLY A 105 -12.17 -2.05 -11.00
N LEU A 106 -11.50 -2.18 -9.86
CA LEU A 106 -10.05 -2.37 -9.77
C LEU A 106 -9.59 -3.77 -10.21
N TYR A 107 -10.44 -4.79 -10.09
CA TYR A 107 -10.10 -6.18 -10.38
C TYR A 107 -10.74 -6.61 -11.70
N ILE A 108 -9.93 -6.77 -12.76
CA ILE A 108 -10.40 -7.14 -14.11
C ILE A 108 -11.27 -8.41 -14.09
N GLY A 109 -10.84 -9.45 -13.37
CA GLY A 109 -11.58 -10.71 -13.25
C GLY A 109 -12.80 -10.66 -12.32
N ASN A 110 -12.97 -9.60 -11.53
CA ASN A 110 -14.15 -9.42 -10.68
C ASN A 110 -14.46 -7.92 -10.48
N PRO A 111 -15.07 -7.25 -11.46
CA PRO A 111 -15.28 -5.80 -11.43
C PRO A 111 -16.17 -5.32 -10.27
N LYS A 112 -17.04 -6.20 -9.75
CA LYS A 112 -17.92 -5.89 -8.62
C LYS A 112 -17.22 -5.97 -7.27
N ARG A 113 -15.99 -6.50 -7.21
CA ARG A 113 -15.23 -6.59 -5.97
C ARG A 113 -14.90 -5.19 -5.45
N GLU A 114 -15.41 -4.89 -4.26
CA GLU A 114 -15.12 -3.66 -3.55
C GLU A 114 -13.85 -3.78 -2.70
N THR A 115 -13.12 -2.68 -2.54
CA THR A 115 -12.03 -2.60 -1.56
C THR A 115 -11.89 -1.21 -0.97
N ALA A 116 -11.70 -1.14 0.35
CA ALA A 116 -11.28 0.07 1.06
C ALA A 116 -9.75 0.18 1.18
N ARG A 117 -9.02 -0.89 0.82
CA ARG A 117 -7.57 -0.99 1.00
C ARG A 117 -6.87 -1.44 -0.28
N PRO A 118 -7.00 -0.70 -1.40
CA PRO A 118 -6.30 -1.03 -2.64
C PRO A 118 -4.78 -0.94 -2.44
N THR A 119 -4.00 -1.70 -3.22
CA THR A 119 -2.54 -1.59 -3.30
C THR A 119 -2.13 -0.60 -4.38
N ALA A 120 -0.90 -0.10 -4.35
CA ALA A 120 -0.43 0.81 -5.40
C ALA A 120 -0.43 0.13 -6.78
N GLU A 121 -0.05 -1.15 -6.86
CA GLU A 121 -0.01 -1.90 -8.12
C GLU A 121 -1.37 -1.95 -8.81
N ILE A 122 -2.46 -2.21 -8.06
CA ILE A 122 -3.79 -2.30 -8.66
C ILE A 122 -4.34 -0.92 -9.05
N LEU A 123 -3.99 0.12 -8.30
CA LEU A 123 -4.33 1.50 -8.64
C LEU A 123 -3.62 1.92 -9.93
N LEU A 124 -2.32 1.64 -10.03
CA LEU A 124 -1.51 1.96 -11.22
C LEU A 124 -1.94 1.13 -12.44
N ALA A 125 -2.30 -0.14 -12.24
CA ALA A 125 -2.80 -1.00 -13.32
C ALA A 125 -4.07 -0.43 -13.98
N ALA A 126 -4.89 0.32 -13.25
CA ALA A 126 -6.07 1.00 -13.81
C ALA A 126 -5.71 2.08 -14.85
N PHE A 127 -4.46 2.57 -14.89
CA PHE A 127 -3.98 3.60 -15.81
C PHE A 127 -3.16 3.04 -16.98
N LYS A 128 -3.05 1.70 -17.12
CA LYS A 128 -2.19 1.07 -18.13
C LYS A 128 -2.58 1.43 -19.58
N GLU A 129 -3.87 1.65 -19.84
CA GLU A 129 -4.42 1.82 -21.19
C GLU A 129 -4.75 3.29 -21.53
N ILE A 130 -3.86 4.22 -21.14
CA ILE A 130 -3.95 5.63 -21.57
C ILE A 130 -3.01 5.83 -22.75
N THR A 131 -3.58 6.10 -23.93
CA THR A 131 -2.82 6.27 -25.18
C THR A 131 -2.85 7.72 -25.64
N LEU A 132 -1.68 8.25 -26.01
CA LEU A 132 -1.52 9.54 -26.67
C LEU A 132 -1.22 9.32 -28.15
N PHE A 133 -2.07 9.84 -29.02
CA PHE A 133 -1.84 9.92 -30.45
C PHE A 133 -1.36 11.32 -30.81
N LEU A 134 -0.28 11.39 -31.59
CA LEU A 134 0.23 12.62 -32.19
C LEU A 134 0.12 12.48 -33.70
N ILE A 135 -0.59 13.40 -34.34
CA ILE A 135 -0.83 13.41 -35.79
C ILE A 135 -0.25 14.71 -36.33
N GLU A 136 0.71 14.61 -37.25
CA GLU A 136 1.30 15.78 -37.91
C GLU A 136 0.63 16.00 -39.27
N VAL A 137 0.05 17.18 -39.49
CA VAL A 137 -0.56 17.58 -40.77
C VAL A 137 -0.12 18.99 -41.11
N LYS A 138 0.54 19.18 -42.26
CA LYS A 138 0.93 20.50 -42.78
C LYS A 138 1.67 21.39 -41.75
N ASN A 139 2.66 20.81 -41.05
CA ASN A 139 3.44 21.44 -39.96
C ASN A 139 2.66 21.78 -38.68
N GLU A 140 1.44 21.26 -38.50
CA GLU A 140 0.70 21.32 -37.24
C GLU A 140 0.65 19.94 -36.57
N VAL A 141 0.88 19.89 -35.25
CA VAL A 141 0.79 18.66 -34.45
C VAL A 141 -0.53 18.64 -33.69
N TYR A 142 -1.35 17.63 -33.98
CA TYR A 142 -2.61 17.36 -33.31
C TYR A 142 -2.40 16.25 -32.29
N ALA A 143 -2.73 16.52 -31.03
CA ALA A 143 -2.67 15.54 -29.95
C ALA A 143 -4.08 15.02 -29.60
N HIS A 144 -4.23 13.71 -29.49
CA HIS A 144 -5.45 13.07 -28.99
C HIS A 144 -5.11 12.10 -27.87
N LEU A 145 -5.73 12.27 -26.71
CA LEU A 145 -5.54 11.42 -25.55
C LEU A 145 -6.80 10.59 -25.28
N THR A 146 -6.63 9.32 -24.91
CA THR A 146 -7.71 8.49 -24.39
C THR A 146 -8.41 9.18 -23.22
N ALA A 147 -9.74 9.32 -23.29
CA ALA A 147 -10.52 9.89 -22.20
C ALA A 147 -10.43 9.03 -20.94
N LEU A 148 -10.23 9.67 -19.79
CA LEU A 148 -10.17 8.97 -18.51
C LEU A 148 -11.54 8.40 -18.14
N SER A 149 -11.59 7.11 -17.82
CA SER A 149 -12.76 6.44 -17.28
C SER A 149 -13.19 7.02 -15.91
N PRO A 150 -14.45 6.81 -15.47
CA PRO A 150 -14.90 7.25 -14.15
C PRO A 150 -14.05 6.70 -13.00
N LEU A 151 -13.55 5.46 -13.13
CA LEU A 151 -12.66 4.86 -12.16
C LEU A 151 -11.32 5.60 -12.09
N GLN A 152 -10.67 5.86 -13.23
CA GLN A 152 -9.40 6.59 -13.29
C GLN A 152 -9.55 8.01 -12.71
N GLN A 153 -10.63 8.72 -13.07
CA GLN A 153 -10.94 10.03 -12.50
C GLN A 153 -11.12 9.96 -10.97
N ARG A 154 -11.85 8.95 -10.47
CA ARG A 154 -12.02 8.76 -9.02
C ARG A 154 -10.69 8.48 -8.32
N ILE A 155 -9.82 7.66 -8.91
CA ILE A 155 -8.48 7.40 -8.36
C ILE A 155 -7.66 8.70 -8.31
N LEU A 156 -7.69 9.55 -9.35
CA LEU A 156 -7.01 10.85 -9.32
C LEU A 156 -7.52 11.76 -8.20
N VAL A 157 -8.84 11.86 -8.02
CA VAL A 157 -9.43 12.63 -6.92
C VAL A 157 -8.99 12.09 -5.56
N LEU A 158 -8.97 10.77 -5.39
CA LEU A 158 -8.48 10.12 -4.16
C LEU A 158 -6.99 10.34 -3.92
N LEU A 159 -6.20 10.54 -4.96
CA LEU A 159 -4.79 10.90 -4.86
C LEU A 159 -4.56 12.40 -4.63
N GLY A 160 -5.61 13.23 -4.75
CA GLY A 160 -5.51 14.68 -4.66
C GLY A 160 -5.02 15.35 -5.95
N PHE A 161 -5.10 14.66 -7.08
CA PHE A 161 -4.75 15.21 -8.39
C PHE A 161 -5.97 15.74 -9.14
N PRO A 162 -5.80 16.78 -9.98
CA PRO A 162 -6.86 17.22 -10.89
C PRO A 162 -7.14 16.13 -11.93
N THR A 163 -8.40 15.96 -12.32
CA THR A 163 -8.79 15.02 -13.38
C THR A 163 -8.26 15.42 -14.76
N THR A 164 -7.82 16.68 -14.90
CA THR A 164 -7.23 17.24 -16.12
C THR A 164 -5.72 17.05 -16.20
N ILE A 165 -5.07 16.34 -15.27
CA ILE A 165 -3.60 16.22 -15.19
C ILE A 165 -2.94 15.74 -16.50
N TYR A 166 -3.64 14.95 -17.31
CA TYR A 166 -3.13 14.46 -18.60
C TYR A 166 -3.48 15.33 -19.81
N THR A 167 -4.34 16.34 -19.62
CA THR A 167 -4.83 17.23 -20.68
C THR A 167 -4.43 18.69 -20.44
N GLN A 168 -3.46 18.92 -19.56
CA GLN A 168 -2.82 20.23 -19.36
C GLN A 168 -1.79 20.51 -20.45
#